data_AF-A0A382HTS5-F1
#
_entry.id   AF-A0A382HTS5-F1
#
_cell.length_a   1.000
_cell.length_b   1.000
_cell.length_c   1.000
_cell.angle_alpha   90.00
_cell.angle_beta   90.00
_cell.angle_gamma   90.00
#
_symmetry.space_group_name_H-M   'P 1'
#
loop_
_entity.id
_entity.type
_entity.pdbx_description
1 polymer ?
#
loop_
_entity_poly.entity_id
_entity_poly.type
_entity_poly.pdbx_seq_one_letter_code
_entity_poly.pdbx_strand_id
1 'polypeptide(L)'
;MKRVVLLSAVLLVGCGKKVPEREANVPDANPPAQPPVKETKQPPAKPKVEPTKPKVEPTEVTLTPGMKAAKKAHEAGNYREAARLYTVELAAEEAKPAPSWVQLSYLHNELGRALDNAGQYDKALEHYQKSLAIKLKKLGPEHPDVATSYNNIGMVHDNKGEYDKALEYYQKALAIRLKQLGPEHPHVAGSYNNI
;
A
#
# COMPACT_ATOMS: atom_id res chain seq x y z
N MET A 1 55.27 -36.91 0.00
CA MET A 1 56.38 -37.06 -0.97
C MET A 1 56.27 -35.89 -1.95
N LYS A 2 57.24 -34.97 -1.95
CA LYS A 2 58.18 -34.72 -3.08
C LYS A 2 57.43 -34.49 -4.41
N ARG A 3 57.66 -33.46 -5.22
CA ARG A 3 58.65 -32.39 -5.31
C ARG A 3 58.20 -31.64 -6.59
N VAL A 4 58.16 -30.31 -6.60
CA VAL A 4 59.16 -29.48 -7.31
C VAL A 4 58.99 -29.50 -8.84
N VAL A 5 58.51 -28.34 -9.36
CA VAL A 5 59.30 -27.42 -10.22
C VAL A 5 59.45 -27.88 -11.69
N LEU A 6 59.50 -27.06 -12.74
CA LEU A 6 60.08 -25.73 -12.95
C LEU A 6 59.60 -25.14 -14.30
N LEU A 7 59.74 -23.81 -14.43
CA LEU A 7 60.22 -23.00 -15.58
C LEU A 7 59.68 -23.31 -17.00
N SER A 8 58.95 -22.38 -17.64
CA SER A 8 59.38 -21.11 -18.24
C SER A 8 60.10 -21.24 -19.59
N ALA A 9 59.81 -20.23 -20.43
CA ALA A 9 60.58 -19.76 -21.58
C ALA A 9 60.31 -20.55 -22.88
N VAL A 10 60.35 -20.00 -24.09
CA VAL A 10 61.08 -18.88 -24.68
C VAL A 10 60.29 -18.38 -25.92
N LEU A 11 60.40 -17.08 -26.20
CA LEU A 11 60.03 -16.35 -27.44
C LEU A 11 60.70 -16.91 -28.70
N LEU A 12 60.09 -16.70 -29.88
CA LEU A 12 60.74 -16.38 -31.17
C LEU A 12 59.62 -16.11 -32.20
N VAL A 13 59.30 -14.85 -32.51
CA VAL A 13 59.81 -14.05 -33.66
C VAL A 13 59.80 -14.80 -34.99
N GLY A 14 59.00 -14.29 -35.93
CA GLY A 14 59.00 -14.71 -37.32
C GLY A 14 58.15 -13.81 -38.21
N CYS A 15 58.70 -12.65 -38.60
CA CYS A 15 58.18 -11.79 -39.65
C CYS A 15 58.07 -12.53 -41.00
N GLY A 16 57.07 -12.17 -41.81
CA GLY A 16 57.34 -11.96 -43.24
C GLY A 16 56.26 -12.37 -44.23
N LYS A 17 55.73 -11.32 -44.87
CA LYS A 17 55.37 -11.24 -46.30
C LYS A 17 53.97 -11.72 -46.72
N LYS A 18 53.14 -10.70 -46.98
CA LYS A 18 51.97 -10.73 -47.88
C LYS A 18 52.42 -11.03 -49.32
N VAL A 19 51.69 -11.92 -50.00
CA VAL A 19 51.47 -11.93 -51.46
C VAL A 19 50.02 -12.41 -51.71
N PRO A 20 49.28 -11.86 -52.70
CA PRO A 20 47.83 -11.86 -52.70
C PRO A 20 47.17 -12.93 -53.59
N GLU A 21 45.85 -13.05 -53.37
CA GLU A 21 44.78 -13.47 -54.28
C GLU A 21 44.86 -14.84 -54.97
N ARG A 22 43.90 -15.70 -54.59
CA ARG A 22 43.03 -16.43 -55.52
C ARG A 22 41.73 -16.80 -54.80
N GLU A 23 40.64 -16.18 -55.24
CA GLU A 23 39.28 -16.53 -54.87
C GLU A 23 38.99 -18.00 -55.25
N ALA A 24 38.77 -18.83 -54.24
CA ALA A 24 38.16 -20.15 -54.41
C ALA A 24 36.75 -20.06 -53.86
N ASN A 25 35.80 -19.97 -54.77
CA ASN A 25 34.37 -20.03 -54.54
C ASN A 25 34.03 -21.44 -53.99
N VAL A 26 33.82 -21.56 -52.67
CA VAL A 26 33.34 -22.78 -52.03
C VAL A 26 31.83 -22.66 -51.87
N PRO A 27 31.02 -23.59 -52.41
CA PRO A 27 29.57 -23.53 -52.26
C PRO A 27 29.18 -23.71 -50.79
N ASP A 28 28.32 -22.82 -50.30
CA ASP A 28 27.71 -22.87 -48.97
C ASP A 28 27.10 -24.25 -48.71
N ALA A 29 27.72 -24.99 -47.79
CA ALA A 29 27.12 -26.18 -47.22
C ALA A 29 25.93 -25.74 -46.36
N ASN A 30 24.72 -25.96 -46.89
CA ASN A 30 23.47 -25.71 -46.17
C ASN A 30 23.47 -26.51 -44.84
N PRO A 31 23.26 -25.87 -43.68
CA PRO A 31 23.22 -26.59 -42.41
C PRO A 31 22.05 -27.59 -42.36
N PRO A 32 22.17 -28.70 -41.61
CA PRO A 32 21.15 -29.73 -41.58
C PRO A 32 19.81 -29.19 -41.07
N ALA A 33 18.73 -29.63 -41.74
CA ALA A 33 17.36 -29.26 -41.42
C ALA A 33 17.03 -29.53 -39.94
N GLN A 34 16.50 -28.52 -39.25
CA GLN A 34 15.96 -28.67 -37.91
C GLN A 34 14.70 -29.57 -37.96
N PRO A 35 14.48 -30.46 -36.97
CA PRO A 35 13.25 -31.24 -36.89
C PRO A 35 12.04 -30.31 -36.66
N PRO A 36 10.83 -30.70 -37.13
CA PRO A 36 9.67 -29.83 -37.09
C PRO A 36 9.29 -29.47 -35.65
N VAL A 37 9.17 -28.16 -35.40
CA VAL A 37 8.62 -27.61 -34.16
C VAL A 37 7.17 -28.08 -34.05
N LYS A 38 6.85 -28.86 -33.01
CA LYS A 38 5.45 -29.16 -32.67
C LYS A 38 4.77 -27.85 -32.29
N GLU A 39 3.90 -27.34 -33.16
CA GLU A 39 2.96 -26.27 -32.81
C GLU A 39 2.11 -26.75 -31.63
N THR A 40 2.43 -26.24 -30.44
CA THR A 40 1.52 -26.31 -29.31
C THR A 40 0.38 -25.35 -29.62
N LYS A 41 -0.78 -25.90 -29.99
CA LYS A 41 -2.00 -25.11 -30.12
C LYS A 41 -2.23 -24.37 -28.80
N GLN A 42 -2.10 -23.05 -28.84
CA GLN A 42 -2.42 -22.20 -27.73
C GLN A 42 -3.88 -22.44 -27.35
N PRO A 43 -4.21 -22.78 -26.09
CA PRO A 43 -5.60 -22.97 -25.68
C PRO A 43 -6.40 -21.69 -25.97
N PRO A 44 -7.68 -21.81 -26.36
CA PRO A 44 -8.50 -20.66 -26.74
C PRO A 44 -8.46 -19.61 -25.63
N ALA A 45 -8.19 -18.37 -26.01
CA ALA A 45 -8.25 -17.23 -25.11
C ALA A 45 -9.61 -17.24 -24.41
N LYS A 46 -9.61 -17.22 -23.08
CA LYS A 46 -10.84 -17.06 -22.29
C LYS A 46 -11.58 -15.83 -22.82
N PRO A 47 -12.92 -15.88 -22.96
CA PRO A 47 -13.70 -14.73 -23.36
C PRO A 47 -13.31 -13.55 -22.47
N LYS A 48 -12.96 -12.41 -23.08
CA LYS A 48 -12.80 -11.16 -22.34
C LYS A 48 -14.16 -10.88 -21.70
N VAL A 49 -14.26 -11.10 -20.40
CA VAL A 49 -15.39 -10.62 -19.61
C VAL A 49 -15.35 -9.10 -19.76
N GLU A 50 -16.31 -8.54 -20.49
CA GLU A 50 -16.50 -7.10 -20.53
C GLU A 50 -16.58 -6.60 -19.08
N PRO A 51 -15.76 -5.62 -18.67
CA PRO A 51 -15.88 -5.05 -17.34
C PRO A 51 -17.28 -4.46 -17.22
N THR A 52 -18.12 -5.14 -16.43
CA THR A 52 -19.40 -4.58 -16.00
C THR A 52 -19.11 -3.22 -15.39
N LYS A 53 -19.78 -2.19 -15.92
CA LYS A 53 -19.64 -0.79 -15.48
C LYS A 53 -19.69 -0.77 -13.94
N PRO A 54 -18.65 -0.27 -13.23
CA PRO A 54 -18.64 -0.30 -11.78
C PRO A 54 -19.91 0.37 -11.26
N LYS A 55 -20.66 -0.37 -10.44
CA LYS A 55 -21.75 0.20 -9.63
C LYS A 55 -21.12 1.35 -8.84
N VAL A 56 -21.57 2.58 -9.06
CA VAL A 56 -21.00 3.78 -8.43
C VAL A 56 -21.07 3.57 -6.92
N GLU A 57 -19.93 3.33 -6.28
CA GLU A 57 -19.87 3.15 -4.84
C GLU A 57 -20.18 4.51 -4.18
N PRO A 58 -20.94 4.55 -3.07
CA PRO A 58 -21.19 5.79 -2.36
C PRO A 58 -19.88 6.46 -1.97
N THR A 59 -19.72 7.75 -2.32
CA THR A 59 -18.50 8.53 -2.06
C THR A 59 -18.63 9.43 -0.82
N GLU A 60 -19.83 9.56 -0.25
CA GLU A 60 -20.11 10.47 0.86
C GLU A 60 -20.71 9.75 2.08
N VAL A 61 -20.39 10.26 3.27
CA VAL A 61 -20.94 9.80 4.54
C VAL A 61 -22.37 10.31 4.67
N THR A 62 -23.33 9.42 4.90
CA THR A 62 -24.72 9.81 5.22
C THR A 62 -24.93 9.75 6.73
N LEU A 63 -25.12 10.91 7.38
CA LEU A 63 -25.34 10.96 8.82
C LEU A 63 -26.76 10.53 9.20
N THR A 64 -26.90 9.32 9.74
CA THR A 64 -28.15 8.82 10.32
C THR A 64 -28.51 9.61 11.60
N PRO A 65 -29.78 9.54 12.07
CA PRO A 65 -30.16 10.13 13.35
C PRO A 65 -29.30 9.63 14.53
N GLY A 66 -28.95 8.34 14.57
CA GLY A 66 -28.11 7.80 15.64
C GLY A 66 -26.66 8.28 15.57
N MET A 67 -26.08 8.46 14.37
CA MET A 67 -24.76 9.09 14.23
C MET A 67 -24.76 10.55 14.69
N LYS A 68 -25.83 11.31 14.40
CA LYS A 68 -25.99 12.68 14.89
C LYS A 68 -26.10 12.72 16.41
N ALA A 69 -26.86 11.79 17.00
CA ALA A 69 -26.97 11.65 18.44
C ALA A 69 -25.61 11.27 19.08
N ALA A 70 -24.86 10.35 18.45
CA ALA A 70 -23.53 9.95 18.89
C ALA A 70 -22.56 11.13 18.88
N LYS A 71 -22.55 11.93 17.80
CA LYS A 71 -21.74 13.15 17.70
C LYS A 71 -22.09 14.14 18.80
N LYS A 72 -23.38 14.40 19.01
CA LYS A 72 -23.85 15.30 20.09
C LYS A 72 -23.43 14.80 21.48
N ALA A 73 -23.54 13.49 21.73
CA ALA A 73 -23.08 12.90 22.98
C ALA A 73 -21.56 13.07 23.17
N HIS A 74 -20.79 12.88 22.11
CA HIS A 74 -19.34 13.09 22.12
C HIS A 74 -18.97 14.54 22.44
N GLU A 75 -19.61 15.51 21.77
CA GLU A 75 -19.40 16.95 22.01
C GLU A 75 -19.77 17.37 23.44
N ALA A 76 -20.72 16.69 24.06
CA ALA A 76 -21.08 16.88 25.46
C ALA A 76 -20.13 16.17 26.46
N GLY A 77 -19.04 15.55 25.98
CA GLY A 77 -18.11 14.79 26.82
C GLY A 77 -18.61 13.40 27.25
N ASN A 78 -19.77 12.96 26.76
CA ASN A 78 -20.37 11.67 27.08
C ASN A 78 -19.79 10.56 26.19
N TYR A 79 -18.48 10.36 26.25
CA TYR A 79 -17.74 9.51 25.31
C TYR A 79 -18.17 8.04 25.30
N ARG A 80 -18.52 7.48 26.47
CA ARG A 80 -19.02 6.11 26.56
C ARG A 80 -20.36 5.92 25.85
N GLU A 81 -21.26 6.90 25.96
CA GLU A 81 -22.54 6.87 25.26
C GLU A 81 -22.35 7.09 23.76
N ALA A 82 -21.46 8.01 23.37
CA ALA A 82 -21.09 8.19 21.98
C ALA A 82 -20.56 6.89 21.35
N ALA A 83 -19.64 6.19 22.05
CA ALA A 83 -19.12 4.91 21.61
C ALA A 83 -20.24 3.87 21.46
N ARG A 84 -21.14 3.75 22.44
CA ARG A 84 -22.29 2.84 22.37
C ARG A 84 -23.16 3.09 21.15
N LEU A 85 -23.48 4.36 20.87
CA LEU A 85 -24.30 4.75 19.72
C LEU A 85 -23.58 4.45 18.39
N TYR A 86 -22.28 4.78 18.28
CA TYR A 86 -21.51 4.44 17.08
C TYR A 86 -21.37 2.93 16.87
N THR A 87 -21.29 2.11 17.93
CA THR A 87 -21.29 0.65 17.82
C THR A 87 -22.60 0.12 17.22
N VAL A 88 -23.75 0.68 17.62
CA VAL A 88 -25.06 0.28 17.06
C VAL A 88 -25.13 0.63 15.57
N GLU A 89 -24.71 1.83 15.19
CA GLU A 89 -24.70 2.26 13.78
C GLU A 89 -23.73 1.45 12.93
N LEU A 90 -22.57 1.10 13.49
CA LEU A 90 -21.59 0.21 12.85
C LEU A 90 -22.18 -1.17 12.59
N ALA A 91 -22.78 -1.80 13.59
CA ALA A 91 -23.41 -3.11 13.41
C ALA A 91 -24.54 -3.08 12.37
N ALA A 92 -25.32 -1.99 12.34
CA ALA A 92 -26.37 -1.80 11.34
C ALA A 92 -25.81 -1.64 9.91
N GLU A 93 -24.67 -0.95 9.75
CA GLU A 93 -23.99 -0.83 8.45
C GLU A 93 -23.38 -2.15 7.99
N GLU A 94 -22.71 -2.88 8.89
CA GLU A 94 -22.10 -4.18 8.62
C GLU A 94 -23.15 -5.24 8.23
N ALA A 95 -24.37 -5.15 8.78
CA ALA A 95 -25.47 -6.05 8.47
C ALA A 95 -26.11 -5.82 7.09
N LYS A 96 -25.77 -4.73 6.37
CA LYS A 96 -26.34 -4.47 5.04
C LYS A 96 -25.81 -5.50 4.02
N PRO A 97 -26.61 -5.89 3.02
CA PRO A 97 -26.13 -6.79 1.95
C PRO A 97 -24.94 -6.23 1.16
N ALA A 98 -24.81 -4.91 1.11
CA ALA A 98 -23.70 -4.21 0.50
C ALA A 98 -23.30 -3.02 1.41
N PRO A 99 -22.42 -3.24 2.40
CA PRO A 99 -21.95 -2.18 3.28
C PRO A 99 -21.17 -1.11 2.50
N SER A 100 -21.39 0.15 2.85
CA SER A 100 -20.65 1.28 2.29
C SER A 100 -19.27 1.39 2.95
N TRP A 101 -18.22 1.33 2.15
CA TRP A 101 -16.85 1.46 2.67
C TRP A 101 -16.61 2.85 3.31
N VAL A 102 -17.20 3.90 2.74
CA VAL A 102 -17.11 5.27 3.28
C VAL A 102 -17.74 5.30 4.67
N GLN A 103 -18.94 4.71 4.79
CA GLN A 103 -19.67 4.69 6.05
C GLN A 103 -18.95 3.85 7.12
N LEU A 104 -18.46 2.66 6.77
CA LEU A 104 -17.68 1.81 7.68
C LEU A 104 -16.39 2.49 8.14
N SER A 105 -15.65 3.12 7.21
CA SER A 105 -14.40 3.82 7.54
C SER A 105 -14.64 4.99 8.49
N TYR A 106 -15.74 5.73 8.30
CA TYR A 106 -16.17 6.82 9.17
C TYR A 106 -16.58 6.32 10.55
N LEU A 107 -17.44 5.29 10.62
CA LEU A 107 -17.95 4.75 11.88
C LEU A 107 -16.83 4.18 12.74
N HIS A 108 -15.88 3.45 12.14
CA HIS A 108 -14.69 3.02 12.85
C HIS A 108 -13.82 4.19 13.34
N ASN A 109 -13.64 5.25 12.55
CA ASN A 109 -12.89 6.42 12.98
C ASN A 109 -13.53 7.12 14.17
N GLU A 110 -14.84 7.36 14.12
CA GLU A 110 -15.56 8.06 15.19
C GLU A 110 -15.72 7.21 16.45
N LEU A 111 -15.92 5.89 16.29
CA LEU A 111 -15.92 4.95 17.41
C LEU A 111 -14.53 4.90 18.08
N GLY A 112 -13.46 4.83 17.27
CA GLY A 112 -12.08 4.92 17.77
C GLY A 112 -11.85 6.18 18.59
N ARG A 113 -12.29 7.33 18.08
CA ARG A 113 -12.18 8.63 18.77
C ARG A 113 -12.95 8.68 20.08
N ALA A 114 -14.18 8.15 20.09
CA ALA A 114 -14.99 8.08 21.30
C ALA A 114 -14.38 7.15 22.36
N LEU A 115 -13.78 6.03 21.94
CA LEU A 115 -13.10 5.09 22.83
C LEU A 115 -11.81 5.66 23.41
N ASP A 116 -11.00 6.34 22.60
CA ASP A 116 -9.78 7.03 23.03
C ASP A 116 -10.09 8.06 24.13
N ASN A 117 -11.05 8.94 23.88
CA ASN A 117 -11.50 9.93 24.86
C ASN A 117 -12.15 9.30 26.11
N ALA A 118 -12.64 8.06 26.01
CA ALA A 118 -13.14 7.28 27.15
C ALA A 118 -12.03 6.49 27.89
N GLY A 119 -10.77 6.61 27.48
CA GLY A 119 -9.61 5.89 28.04
C GLY A 119 -9.52 4.42 27.61
N GLN A 120 -10.28 3.99 26.61
CA GLN A 120 -10.28 2.62 26.08
C GLN A 120 -9.33 2.48 24.89
N TYR A 121 -8.04 2.75 25.13
CA TYR A 121 -7.04 2.92 24.07
C TYR A 121 -6.85 1.71 23.16
N ASP A 122 -6.80 0.49 23.71
CA ASP A 122 -6.59 -0.71 22.87
C ASP A 122 -7.75 -0.97 21.90
N LYS A 123 -8.99 -0.70 22.34
CA LYS A 123 -10.16 -0.78 21.46
C LYS A 123 -10.17 0.36 20.44
N ALA A 124 -9.71 1.56 20.83
CA ALA A 124 -9.57 2.68 19.91
C ALA A 124 -8.59 2.34 18.78
N LEU A 125 -7.43 1.74 19.11
CA LEU A 125 -6.46 1.27 18.13
C LEU A 125 -7.05 0.24 17.18
N GLU A 126 -7.81 -0.74 17.67
CA GLU A 126 -8.47 -1.74 16.82
C GLU A 126 -9.38 -1.07 15.76
N HIS A 127 -10.21 -0.11 16.18
CA HIS A 127 -11.11 0.58 15.26
C HIS A 127 -10.36 1.52 14.30
N TYR A 128 -9.35 2.25 14.76
CA TYR A 128 -8.55 3.08 13.85
C TYR A 128 -7.78 2.23 12.83
N GLN A 129 -7.26 1.07 13.20
CA GLN A 129 -6.63 0.12 12.28
C GLN A 129 -7.62 -0.43 11.25
N LYS A 130 -8.85 -0.74 11.64
CA LYS A 130 -9.92 -1.13 10.70
C LYS A 130 -10.25 0.00 9.72
N SER A 131 -10.39 1.23 10.20
CA SER A 131 -10.60 2.41 9.33
C SER A 131 -9.43 2.62 8.34
N LEU A 132 -8.19 2.51 8.84
CA LEU A 132 -6.97 2.59 8.03
C LEU A 132 -6.94 1.51 6.95
N ALA A 133 -7.23 0.26 7.29
CA ALA A 133 -7.23 -0.85 6.34
C ALA A 133 -8.25 -0.64 5.19
N ILE A 134 -9.43 -0.14 5.52
CA ILE A 134 -10.45 0.20 4.51
C ILE A 134 -9.93 1.30 3.57
N LYS A 135 -9.40 2.40 4.13
CA LYS A 135 -8.89 3.55 3.35
C LYS A 135 -7.68 3.16 2.49
N LEU A 136 -6.75 2.37 3.01
CA LEU A 136 -5.63 1.84 2.24
C LEU A 136 -6.11 1.05 1.02
N LYS A 137 -7.12 0.18 1.19
CA LYS A 137 -7.68 -0.63 0.11
C LYS A 137 -8.43 0.20 -0.94
N LYS A 138 -9.13 1.26 -0.52
CA LYS A 138 -10.04 2.02 -1.38
C LYS A 138 -9.41 3.26 -2.03
N LEU A 139 -8.51 3.93 -1.31
CA LEU A 139 -7.92 5.22 -1.70
C LEU A 139 -6.43 5.11 -2.06
N GLY A 140 -5.77 4.06 -1.58
CA GLY A 140 -4.33 3.86 -1.75
C GLY A 140 -3.48 4.48 -0.63
N PRO A 141 -2.20 4.08 -0.53
CA PRO A 141 -1.34 4.39 0.61
C PRO A 141 -0.96 5.86 0.76
N GLU A 142 -1.06 6.63 -0.32
CA GLU A 142 -0.64 8.04 -0.34
C GLU A 142 -1.82 9.00 -0.17
N HIS A 143 -3.03 8.52 0.06
CA HIS A 143 -4.19 9.41 0.18
C HIS A 143 -4.14 10.23 1.49
N PRO A 144 -4.50 11.53 1.49
CA PRO A 144 -4.52 12.36 2.71
C PRO A 144 -5.34 11.76 3.87
N ASP A 145 -6.44 11.05 3.58
CA ASP A 145 -7.24 10.36 4.62
C ASP A 145 -6.52 9.20 5.29
N VAL A 146 -5.56 8.56 4.61
CA VAL A 146 -4.67 7.55 5.20
C VAL A 146 -3.71 8.23 6.18
N ALA A 147 -3.21 9.42 5.84
CA ALA A 147 -2.40 10.21 6.76
C ALA A 147 -3.17 10.59 8.03
N THR A 148 -4.44 10.99 7.89
CA THR A 148 -5.32 11.26 9.04
C THR A 148 -5.50 10.02 9.91
N SER A 149 -5.69 8.84 9.32
CA SER A 149 -5.76 7.59 10.08
C SER A 149 -4.46 7.26 10.83
N TYR A 150 -3.30 7.45 10.21
CA TYR A 150 -2.02 7.29 10.91
C TYR A 150 -1.84 8.29 12.05
N ASN A 151 -2.22 9.55 11.84
CA ASN A 151 -2.18 10.57 12.89
C ASN A 151 -3.04 10.18 14.09
N ASN A 152 -4.25 9.66 13.87
CA ASN A 152 -5.13 9.24 14.95
C ASN A 152 -4.56 8.04 15.72
N ILE A 153 -3.92 7.08 15.04
CA ILE A 153 -3.23 5.96 15.71
C ILE A 153 -2.05 6.48 16.55
N GLY A 154 -1.27 7.43 16.02
CA GLY A 154 -0.19 8.09 16.75
C GLY A 154 -0.68 8.76 18.03
N MET A 155 -1.81 9.48 17.95
CA MET A 155 -2.47 10.14 19.09
C MET A 155 -2.89 9.16 20.19
N VAL A 156 -3.41 7.98 19.83
CA VAL A 156 -3.73 6.97 20.84
C VAL A 156 -2.46 6.43 21.52
N HIS A 157 -1.38 6.18 20.77
CA HIS A 157 -0.11 5.77 21.38
C HIS A 157 0.48 6.85 22.29
N ASP A 158 0.38 8.12 21.91
CA ASP A 158 0.80 9.25 22.73
C ASP A 158 0.00 9.32 24.04
N ASN A 159 -1.33 9.21 23.96
CA ASN A 159 -2.21 9.14 25.13
C ASN A 159 -1.89 7.95 26.06
N LYS A 160 -1.37 6.85 25.52
CA LYS A 160 -0.88 5.68 26.29
C LYS A 160 0.51 5.86 26.89
N GLY A 161 1.24 6.93 26.55
CA GLY A 161 2.65 7.13 26.90
C GLY A 161 3.63 6.29 26.07
N GLU A 162 3.20 5.73 24.95
CA GLU A 162 4.00 4.92 24.03
C GLU A 162 4.65 5.82 22.94
N TYR A 163 5.46 6.79 23.37
CA TYR A 163 5.94 7.88 22.51
C TYR A 163 6.72 7.44 21.27
N ASP A 164 7.54 6.39 21.36
CA ASP A 164 8.30 5.88 20.20
C ASP A 164 7.37 5.39 19.08
N LYS A 165 6.26 4.73 19.45
CA LYS A 165 5.26 4.27 18.47
C LYS A 165 4.44 5.44 17.96
N ALA A 166 4.09 6.39 18.83
CA ALA A 166 3.38 7.60 18.42
C ALA A 166 4.16 8.35 17.33
N LEU A 167 5.46 8.56 17.58
CA LEU A 167 6.38 9.20 16.63
C LEU A 167 6.44 8.47 15.28
N GLU A 168 6.55 7.13 15.29
CA GLU A 168 6.55 6.33 14.06
C GLU A 168 5.28 6.60 13.20
N TYR A 169 4.12 6.62 13.84
CA TYR A 169 2.84 6.86 13.16
C TYR A 169 2.67 8.31 12.71
N TYR A 170 3.11 9.29 13.51
CA TYR A 170 3.10 10.69 13.12
C TYR A 170 4.02 10.96 11.92
N GLN A 171 5.20 10.34 11.88
CA GLN A 171 6.11 10.44 10.73
C GLN A 171 5.50 9.85 9.46
N LYS A 172 4.78 8.71 9.55
CA LYS A 172 4.03 8.16 8.41
C LYS A 172 2.96 9.13 7.91
N ALA A 173 2.22 9.78 8.81
CA ALA A 173 1.23 10.80 8.45
C ALA A 173 1.89 12.02 7.79
N LEU A 174 2.99 12.52 8.36
CA LEU A 174 3.74 13.68 7.86
C LEU A 174 4.27 13.41 6.44
N ALA A 175 4.87 12.25 6.19
CA ALA A 175 5.42 11.89 4.89
C ALA A 175 4.36 11.95 3.77
N ILE A 176 3.15 11.44 4.04
CA ILE A 176 2.04 11.49 3.10
C ILE A 176 1.57 12.94 2.88
N ARG A 177 1.37 13.70 3.97
CA ARG A 177 0.90 15.10 3.90
C ARG A 177 1.88 15.98 3.14
N LEU A 178 3.19 15.83 3.36
CA LEU A 178 4.22 16.53 2.60
C LEU A 178 4.15 16.21 1.10
N LYS A 179 4.02 14.93 0.75
CA LYS A 179 3.97 14.49 -0.65
C LYS A 179 2.73 15.02 -1.38
N GLN A 180 1.56 14.98 -0.73
CA GLN A 180 0.29 15.30 -1.39
C GLN A 180 -0.11 16.78 -1.31
N LEU A 181 0.24 17.46 -0.22
CA LEU A 181 -0.27 18.80 0.09
C LEU A 181 0.82 19.87 0.02
N GLY A 182 2.10 19.46 0.04
CA GLY A 182 3.23 20.37 0.12
C GLY A 182 3.53 20.88 1.53
N PRO A 183 4.72 21.45 1.76
CA PRO A 183 5.23 21.79 3.09
C PRO A 183 4.50 22.93 3.80
N GLU A 184 3.83 23.81 3.05
CA GLU A 184 3.13 24.99 3.60
C GLU A 184 1.68 24.68 4.04
N HIS A 185 1.20 23.47 3.79
CA HIS A 185 -0.19 23.12 4.09
C HIS A 185 -0.43 23.05 5.62
N PRO A 186 -1.56 23.57 6.16
CA PRO A 186 -1.84 23.56 7.60
C PRO A 186 -1.80 22.16 8.25
N HIS A 187 -2.21 21.12 7.53
CA HIS A 187 -2.09 19.74 8.02
C HIS A 187 -0.63 19.27 8.22
N VAL A 188 0.33 19.80 7.45
CA VAL A 188 1.77 19.54 7.66
C VAL A 188 2.24 20.23 8.93
N ALA A 189 1.85 21.49 9.16
CA ALA A 189 2.12 22.18 10.42
C ALA A 189 1.53 21.42 11.63
N GLY A 190 0.30 20.93 11.51
CA GLY A 190 -0.32 20.08 12.53
C GLY A 190 0.43 18.76 12.78
N SER A 191 1.02 18.16 11.74
CA SER A 191 1.90 16.99 11.91
C SER A 191 3.18 17.33 12.67
N TYR A 192 3.80 18.49 12.44
CA TYR A 192 4.99 18.90 13.17
C TYR A 192 4.71 19.19 14.64
N ASN A 193 3.53 19.73 14.99
CA ASN A 193 3.18 19.94 16.39
C ASN A 193 3.07 18.63 17.20
N ASN A 194 2.84 17.50 16.53
CA ASN A 194 2.71 16.18 17.17
C ASN A 194 4.05 15.43 17.28
N ILE A 195 5.13 15.96 16.73
CA ILE A 195 6.48 15.35 16.69
C ILE A 195 7.43 16.17 17.57
#